data_AF-A0A8T5ZS47-F1
#
_entry.id   AF-A0A8T5ZS47-F1
#
_cell.length_a   1.000
_cell.length_b   1.000
_cell.length_c   1.000
_cell.angle_alpha   90.00
_cell.angle_beta   90.00
_cell.angle_gamma   90.00
#
_symmetry.space_group_name_H-M   'P 1'
#
loop_
_entity.id
_entity.type
_entity.pdbx_description
1 polymer ?
#
loop_
_entity_poly.entity_id
_entity_poly.type
_entity_poly.pdbx_seq_one_letter_code
_entity_poly.pdbx_strand_id
1 'polypeptide(L)'
;MQTALENLGLGELSLAGTASGVIGLNGYVTIPLIISGSRRTLIIQWGQARFGGSGGEDAGYLNDFPFAFPSACYGMIVSHVGHTPSGAGILSASAITSNQFRGFS
;
A
#
# COMPACT_ATOMS: atom_id res chain seq x y z
N MET A 1 -17.41 -37.64 3.61
CA MET A 1 -17.59 -37.35 2.17
C MET A 1 -16.92 -36.02 1.93
N GLN A 2 -15.94 -35.95 1.02
CA GLN A 2 -15.07 -34.79 0.84
C GLN A 2 -15.68 -33.85 -0.21
N THR A 3 -15.75 -32.54 0.06
CA THR A 3 -16.36 -31.56 -0.85
C THR A 3 -15.50 -31.36 -2.11
N ALA A 4 -16.10 -30.84 -3.20
CA ALA A 4 -15.35 -30.53 -4.43
C ALA A 4 -14.19 -29.54 -4.17
N LEU A 5 -14.36 -28.61 -3.23
CA LEU A 5 -13.32 -27.67 -2.80
C LEU A 5 -12.21 -28.36 -1.99
N GLU A 6 -12.56 -29.29 -1.09
CA GLU A 6 -11.59 -30.09 -0.34
C GLU A 6 -10.74 -30.98 -1.25
N ASN A 7 -11.34 -31.56 -2.30
CA ASN A 7 -10.62 -32.40 -3.27
C ASN A 7 -9.60 -31.62 -4.11
N LEU A 8 -9.81 -30.31 -4.28
CA LEU A 8 -8.91 -29.43 -5.04
C LEU A 8 -7.94 -28.66 -4.14
N GLY A 9 -8.00 -28.85 -2.81
CA GLY A 9 -7.25 -28.03 -1.85
C GLY A 9 -7.66 -26.56 -1.86
N LEU A 10 -8.85 -26.24 -2.38
CA LEU A 10 -9.35 -24.87 -2.58
C LEU A 10 -10.26 -24.38 -1.44
N GLY A 11 -10.44 -25.15 -0.37
CA GLY A 11 -11.31 -24.77 0.77
C GLY A 11 -11.01 -23.36 1.30
N GLU A 12 -9.75 -23.09 1.63
CA GLU A 12 -9.29 -21.80 2.13
C GLU A 12 -9.29 -20.69 1.06
N LEU A 13 -9.04 -21.04 -0.20
CA LEU A 13 -9.06 -20.09 -1.33
C LEU A 13 -10.49 -19.65 -1.68
N SER A 14 -11.47 -20.54 -1.56
CA SER A 14 -12.90 -20.23 -1.64
C SER A 14 -13.33 -19.24 -0.54
N LEU A 15 -12.77 -19.38 0.67
CA LEU A 15 -13.02 -18.48 1.82
C LEU A 15 -12.35 -17.10 1.70
N ALA A 16 -11.16 -17.04 1.09
CA ALA A 16 -10.45 -15.78 0.87
C ALA A 16 -11.20 -14.87 -0.11
N GLY A 17 -11.78 -15.40 -1.18
CA GLY A 17 -12.38 -14.62 -2.25
C GLY A 17 -11.35 -14.02 -3.20
N THR A 18 -11.79 -13.18 -4.13
CA THR A 18 -10.95 -12.64 -5.20
C THR A 18 -10.35 -11.28 -4.82
N ALA A 19 -9.13 -11.01 -5.28
CA ALA A 19 -8.55 -9.67 -5.21
C ALA A 19 -9.41 -8.66 -5.97
N SER A 20 -9.44 -7.42 -5.51
CA SER A 20 -10.17 -6.32 -6.14
C SER A 20 -9.33 -5.06 -6.12
N GLY A 21 -9.62 -4.08 -6.96
CA GLY A 21 -8.81 -2.86 -7.01
C GLY A 21 -9.24 -1.92 -8.11
N VAL A 22 -8.58 -0.77 -8.14
CA VAL A 22 -8.73 0.25 -9.18
C VAL A 22 -7.37 0.47 -9.83
N ILE A 23 -7.30 0.23 -11.14
CA ILE A 23 -6.14 0.57 -11.95
C ILE A 23 -6.29 2.02 -12.41
N GLY A 24 -5.46 2.90 -11.84
CA GLY A 24 -5.40 4.32 -12.17
C GLY A 24 -4.06 4.90 -11.76
N LEU A 25 -3.85 6.19 -12.05
CA LEU A 25 -2.63 6.93 -11.67
C LEU A 25 -2.41 6.87 -10.14
N ASN A 26 -3.48 7.12 -9.39
CA ASN A 26 -3.57 6.82 -7.97
C ASN A 26 -4.51 5.63 -7.83
N GLY A 27 -3.99 4.47 -7.44
CA GLY A 27 -4.71 3.22 -7.49
C GLY A 27 -4.38 2.31 -6.31
N TYR A 28 -5.06 1.17 -6.27
CA TYR A 28 -4.86 0.18 -5.22
C TYR A 28 -5.31 -1.20 -5.64
N VAL A 29 -4.84 -2.20 -4.89
CA VAL A 29 -5.36 -3.56 -4.87
C VAL A 29 -5.57 -4.02 -3.43
N THR A 30 -6.68 -4.72 -3.20
CA THR A 30 -6.97 -5.48 -1.99
C THR A 30 -6.81 -6.96 -2.29
N ILE A 31 -6.02 -7.64 -1.47
CA ILE A 31 -5.76 -9.06 -1.60
C ILE A 31 -6.26 -9.72 -0.32
N PRO A 32 -7.34 -10.50 -0.36
CA PRO A 32 -7.76 -11.27 0.79
C PRO A 32 -6.76 -12.41 1.04
N LEU A 33 -6.40 -12.60 2.31
CA LEU A 33 -5.46 -13.60 2.78
C LEU A 33 -6.07 -14.35 3.96
N ILE A 34 -5.70 -15.61 4.16
CA ILE A 34 -5.96 -16.32 5.41
C ILE A 34 -4.63 -16.39 6.18
N ILE A 35 -4.57 -15.77 7.35
CA ILE A 35 -3.39 -15.78 8.22
C ILE A 35 -3.83 -16.36 9.57
N SER A 36 -3.21 -17.46 9.98
CA SER A 36 -3.54 -18.17 11.22
C SER A 36 -5.05 -18.50 11.35
N GLY A 37 -5.67 -18.93 10.25
CA GLY A 37 -7.09 -19.30 10.20
C GLY A 37 -8.08 -18.13 10.21
N SER A 38 -7.59 -16.87 10.18
CA SER A 38 -8.44 -15.68 10.11
C SER A 38 -8.29 -14.97 8.76
N ARG A 39 -9.42 -14.53 8.18
CA ARG A 39 -9.40 -13.70 6.98
C ARG A 39 -8.84 -12.32 7.30
N ARG A 40 -7.82 -11.92 6.54
CA ARG A 40 -7.16 -10.62 6.56
C ARG A 40 -7.20 -10.03 5.15
N THR A 41 -7.04 -8.71 5.03
CA THR A 41 -6.91 -8.05 3.73
C THR A 41 -5.58 -7.33 3.70
N LEU A 42 -4.71 -7.71 2.78
CA LEU A 42 -3.54 -6.93 2.42
C LEU A 42 -3.97 -5.84 1.44
N ILE A 43 -3.48 -4.62 1.67
CA ILE A 43 -3.75 -3.47 0.82
C ILE A 43 -2.42 -2.99 0.25
N ILE A 44 -2.34 -2.85 -1.06
CA ILE A 44 -1.24 -2.18 -1.74
C ILE A 44 -1.83 -0.98 -2.46
N GLN A 45 -1.32 0.22 -2.18
CA GLN A 45 -1.72 1.46 -2.82
C GLN A 45 -0.53 2.04 -3.58
N TRP A 46 -0.79 2.75 -4.68
CA TRP A 46 0.22 3.49 -5.43
C TRP A 46 -0.34 4.84 -5.86
N GLY A 47 0.57 5.78 -6.15
CA GLY A 47 0.21 7.12 -6.56
C GLY A 47 1.42 8.03 -6.66
N GLN A 48 1.15 9.31 -6.90
CA GLN A 48 2.17 10.36 -6.90
C GLN A 48 2.01 11.24 -5.66
N ALA A 49 3.13 11.69 -5.11
CA ALA A 49 3.14 12.50 -3.90
C ALA A 49 4.20 13.59 -4.00
N ARG A 50 4.12 14.58 -3.10
CA ARG A 50 5.11 15.65 -2.97
C ARG A 50 6.20 15.24 -1.99
N PHE A 51 7.44 15.54 -2.36
CA PHE A 51 8.65 15.33 -1.57
C PHE A 51 9.45 16.62 -1.54
N GLY A 52 10.12 16.88 -0.42
CA GLY A 52 10.85 18.10 -0.16
C GLY A 52 11.15 18.25 1.32
N GLY A 53 12.16 19.05 1.66
CA GLY A 53 12.50 19.37 3.04
C GLY A 53 13.25 18.25 3.76
N SER A 54 14.10 18.65 4.71
CA SER A 54 14.98 17.77 5.47
C SER A 54 15.32 18.37 6.84
N GLY A 55 15.92 17.57 7.73
CA GLY A 55 16.47 18.04 9.01
C GLY A 55 15.46 18.19 10.15
N GLY A 56 14.20 17.78 9.98
CA GLY A 56 13.19 17.78 11.04
C GLY A 56 11.96 16.96 10.68
N GLU A 57 11.21 16.51 11.70
CA GLU A 57 10.05 15.64 11.54
C GLU A 57 8.94 16.31 10.70
N ASP A 58 8.77 17.63 10.82
CA ASP A 58 7.78 18.44 10.10
C ASP A 58 8.30 19.13 8.84
N ALA A 59 9.57 18.91 8.46
CA ALA A 59 10.16 19.56 7.31
C ALA A 59 9.58 19.06 5.96
N GLY A 60 9.04 17.83 5.96
CA GLY A 60 8.52 17.17 4.78
C GLY A 60 7.10 17.57 4.36
N TYR A 61 6.74 17.30 3.11
CA TYR A 61 5.37 17.49 2.65
C TYR A 61 4.44 16.43 3.23
N LEU A 62 3.35 16.87 3.86
CA LEU A 62 2.25 15.99 4.25
C LEU A 62 1.41 15.63 3.01
N ASN A 63 1.17 14.34 2.83
CA ASN A 63 0.40 13.77 1.72
C ASN A 63 -0.67 12.84 2.27
N ASP A 64 -1.76 12.68 1.52
CA ASP A 64 -2.82 11.73 1.84
C ASP A 64 -2.63 10.44 1.03
N PHE A 65 -2.94 9.29 1.64
CA PHE A 65 -3.12 8.04 0.89
C PHE A 65 -4.39 8.14 0.03
N PRO A 66 -4.49 7.40 -1.10
CA PRO A 66 -5.71 7.32 -1.89
C PRO A 66 -6.95 6.96 -1.05
N PHE A 67 -6.78 6.12 -0.03
CA PHE A 67 -7.73 5.94 1.07
C PHE A 67 -7.04 5.45 2.34
N ALA A 68 -7.72 5.56 3.48
CA ALA A 68 -7.19 5.20 4.77
C ALA A 68 -6.95 3.68 4.90
N PHE A 69 -5.78 3.29 5.38
CA PHE A 69 -5.53 1.92 5.84
C PHE A 69 -6.38 1.63 7.08
N PRO A 70 -7.10 0.48 7.15
CA PRO A 70 -7.91 0.16 8.33
C PRO A 70 -7.11 0.01 9.64
N SER A 71 -5.79 -0.23 9.55
CA SER A 71 -4.89 -0.38 10.69
C SER A 71 -3.72 0.61 10.56
N ALA A 72 -2.75 0.31 9.70
CA ALA A 72 -1.58 1.14 9.47
C ALA A 72 -0.97 0.85 8.09
N CYS A 73 -0.14 1.76 7.60
CA CYS A 73 0.77 1.50 6.49
C CYS A 73 2.07 0.88 7.06
N TYR A 74 2.37 -0.36 6.70
CA TYR A 74 3.52 -1.10 7.25
C TYR A 74 4.80 -0.96 6.41
N GLY A 75 4.71 -0.41 5.21
CA GLY A 75 5.85 -0.27 4.32
C GLY A 75 5.54 0.66 3.16
N MET A 76 6.55 1.41 2.74
CA MET A 76 6.47 2.36 1.65
C MET A 76 7.69 2.23 0.75
N ILE A 77 7.46 2.31 -0.55
CA ILE A 77 8.50 2.38 -1.57
C ILE A 77 8.27 3.67 -2.34
N VAL A 78 9.32 4.48 -2.46
CA VAL A 78 9.25 5.77 -3.12
C VAL A 78 10.37 5.88 -4.15
N SER A 79 10.04 6.47 -5.29
CA SER A 79 11.00 6.75 -6.36
C SER A 79 10.67 8.10 -6.98
N HIS A 80 11.69 8.72 -7.57
CA HIS A 80 11.52 9.94 -8.34
C HIS A 80 10.65 9.68 -9.58
N VAL A 81 9.75 10.61 -9.88
CA VAL A 81 8.97 10.64 -11.12
C VAL A 81 9.53 11.73 -12.02
N GLY A 82 9.89 11.36 -13.25
CA GLY A 82 10.33 12.30 -14.29
C GLY A 82 11.61 11.85 -14.98
N HIS A 83 12.06 12.62 -15.95
CA HIS A 83 13.21 12.30 -16.81
C HIS A 83 14.42 13.20 -16.60
N THR A 84 14.34 14.19 -15.71
CA THR A 84 15.43 15.13 -15.44
C THR A 84 16.31 14.59 -14.33
N PRO A 85 17.56 14.15 -14.60
CA PRO A 85 18.42 13.54 -13.58
C PRO A 85 18.72 14.46 -12.40
N SER A 86 18.72 15.78 -12.61
CA SER A 86 18.93 16.76 -11.55
C SER A 86 17.79 16.81 -10.51
N GLY A 87 16.62 16.24 -10.82
CA GLY A 87 15.50 16.09 -9.88
C GLY A 87 15.54 14.78 -9.10
N ALA A 88 16.38 13.82 -9.50
CA ALA A 88 16.53 12.57 -8.78
C ALA A 88 17.43 12.78 -7.56
N GLY A 89 16.96 12.38 -6.39
CA GLY A 89 17.66 12.54 -5.12
C GLY A 89 17.35 11.41 -4.15
N ILE A 90 17.91 11.51 -2.95
CA ILE A 90 17.54 10.62 -1.84
C ILE A 90 16.14 11.01 -1.40
N LEU A 91 15.25 10.02 -1.33
CA LEU A 91 13.88 10.20 -0.91
C LEU A 91 13.63 9.35 0.33
N SER A 92 12.86 9.87 1.27
CA SER A 92 12.29 9.05 2.34
C SER A 92 10.82 9.40 2.52
N ALA A 93 10.05 8.41 2.95
CA ALA A 93 8.67 8.63 3.35
C ALA A 93 8.38 7.90 4.66
N SER A 94 7.52 8.50 5.47
CA SER A 94 7.07 7.92 6.73
C SER A 94 5.55 8.04 6.84
N ALA A 95 4.88 6.94 7.17
CA ALA A 95 3.47 6.98 7.51
C ALA A 95 3.28 7.72 8.83
N ILE A 96 2.37 8.71 8.86
CA ILE A 96 2.08 9.52 10.05
C ILE A 96 0.79 9.05 10.69
N THR A 97 -0.22 8.74 9.88
CA THR A 97 -1.50 8.17 10.30
C THR A 97 -1.94 7.08 9.34
N SER A 98 -3.10 6.47 9.59
CA SER A 98 -3.71 5.52 8.65
C SER A 98 -4.04 6.12 7.30
N ASN A 99 -4.22 7.45 7.20
CA ASN A 99 -4.60 8.13 5.97
C ASN A 99 -3.52 9.09 5.44
N GLN A 100 -2.41 9.28 6.15
CA GLN A 100 -1.41 10.28 5.79
C GLN A 100 0.01 9.78 5.94
N PHE A 101 0.87 10.30 5.09
CA PHE A 101 2.32 10.10 5.15
C PHE A 101 3.05 11.40 4.84
N ARG A 102 4.32 11.47 5.22
CA ARG A 102 5.19 12.60 4.95
C ARG A 102 6.34 12.19 4.06
N GLY A 103 6.61 12.98 3.01
CA GLY A 103 7.69 12.77 2.06
C GLY A 103 8.80 13.81 2.21
N PHE A 104 10.05 13.35 2.27
CA PHE A 104 11.27 14.15 2.46
C PHE A 104 12.26 13.94 1.32
N SER A 105 13.06 14.96 1.01
CA SER A 105 14.15 14.90 0.03
C SER A 105 15.19 15.97 0.26
#